data_AF-A0A2G2XFJ6-F1
#
_entry.id   AF-A0A2G2XFJ6-F1
#
_cell.length_a   1.000
_cell.length_b   1.000
_cell.length_c   1.000
_cell.angle_alpha   90.00
_cell.angle_beta   90.00
_cell.angle_gamma   90.00
#
_symmetry.space_group_name_H-M   'P 1'
#
loop_
_entity.id
_entity.type
_entity.pdbx_description
1 polymer ?
#
loop_
_entity_poly.entity_id
_entity_poly.type
_entity_poly.pdbx_seq_one_letter_code
_entity_poly.pdbx_strand_id
1 'polypeptide(L)'
;MGSSSQAIRYPVATTGAGNIDALNRVLADLCTRSNPKDGVALTLRRLVEKEARDLSGEAFALFMDHLYELITTFLDSNEVSKNLGALRAIDELIDVTISENASKVAKFSNYMSVAFETKRDPEILVLASKVLGHLDRSGGAMTIDEVERQVKVSLEWLRGERIEYRRFAAVLILKEMAENASTVFNIHVLEFVDAIWVALRDPMLVVREKAIEALCACLCVIEKRETRSPPEEQGDEIASQRPAWRTE
;
A
#
# COMPACT_ATOMS: atom_id res chain seq x y z
N MET A 1 -15.92 -6.03 -69.08
CA MET A 1 -15.28 -6.42 -67.81
C MET A 1 -14.61 -5.19 -67.23
N GLY A 2 -15.01 -4.76 -66.04
CA GLY A 2 -14.46 -3.57 -65.39
C GLY A 2 -15.20 -3.30 -64.08
N SER A 3 -15.05 -4.21 -63.11
CA SER A 3 -15.56 -4.00 -61.76
C SER A 3 -14.61 -3.07 -61.01
N SER A 4 -15.06 -1.84 -60.75
CA SER A 4 -14.39 -0.91 -59.85
C SER A 4 -14.65 -1.32 -58.40
N SER A 5 -13.64 -1.93 -57.76
CA SER A 5 -13.65 -2.21 -56.33
C SER A 5 -13.51 -0.91 -55.54
N GLN A 6 -14.62 -0.44 -54.94
CA GLN A 6 -14.59 0.61 -53.92
C GLN A 6 -13.99 0.03 -52.63
N ALA A 7 -12.79 0.50 -52.27
CA ALA A 7 -12.19 0.22 -50.98
C ALA A 7 -12.95 0.99 -49.89
N ILE A 8 -13.65 0.25 -49.03
CA ILE A 8 -14.23 0.77 -47.79
C ILE A 8 -13.05 1.14 -46.89
N ARG A 9 -12.75 2.45 -46.81
CA ARG A 9 -11.85 2.99 -45.79
C ARG A 9 -12.57 2.95 -44.45
N TYR A 10 -12.15 2.05 -43.56
CA TYR A 10 -12.46 2.17 -42.14
C TYR A 10 -11.74 3.43 -41.60
N PRO A 11 -12.39 4.22 -40.73
CA PRO A 11 -11.70 5.32 -40.07
C PRO A 11 -10.64 4.72 -39.14
N VAL A 12 -9.37 5.05 -39.40
CA VAL A 12 -8.30 4.80 -38.43
C VAL A 12 -8.59 5.68 -37.23
N ALA A 13 -8.94 5.04 -36.13
CA ALA A 13 -9.18 5.66 -34.84
C ALA A 13 -7.94 6.50 -34.45
N THR A 14 -8.05 7.82 -34.58
CA THR A 14 -7.01 8.79 -34.19
C THR A 14 -6.97 8.98 -32.66
N THR A 15 -7.51 8.02 -31.92
CA THR A 15 -7.91 8.12 -30.51
C THR A 15 -6.72 8.07 -29.53
N GLY A 16 -5.53 7.67 -29.98
CA GLY A 16 -4.36 7.54 -29.10
C GLY A 16 -3.84 8.88 -28.54
N ALA A 17 -3.76 9.93 -29.37
CA ALA A 17 -3.15 11.20 -28.96
C ALA A 17 -4.02 11.96 -27.93
N GLY A 18 -5.34 11.97 -28.13
CA GLY A 18 -6.27 12.67 -27.23
C GLY A 18 -6.34 12.07 -25.83
N ASN A 19 -6.23 10.74 -25.72
CA ASN A 19 -6.31 10.03 -24.45
C ASN A 19 -5.03 10.20 -23.63
N ILE A 20 -3.87 10.23 -24.28
CA ILE A 20 -2.58 10.54 -23.64
C ILE A 20 -2.54 12.00 -23.15
N ASP A 21 -3.05 12.95 -23.93
CA ASP A 21 -3.13 14.35 -23.49
C ASP A 21 -4.10 14.53 -22.30
N ALA A 22 -5.21 13.78 -22.28
CA ALA A 22 -6.11 13.75 -21.13
C ALA A 22 -5.41 13.18 -19.89
N LEU A 23 -4.68 12.07 -20.04
CA LEU A 23 -3.91 11.46 -18.96
C LEU A 23 -2.87 12.43 -18.38
N ASN A 24 -2.07 13.06 -19.24
CA ASN A 24 -1.05 14.02 -18.84
C ASN A 24 -1.64 15.20 -18.05
N ARG A 25 -2.81 15.72 -18.47
CA ARG A 25 -3.52 16.78 -17.76
C ARG A 25 -3.98 16.33 -16.37
N VAL A 26 -4.61 15.16 -16.26
CA VAL A 26 -5.08 14.62 -14.98
C VAL A 26 -3.91 14.39 -14.02
N LEU A 27 -2.81 13.81 -14.50
CA LEU A 27 -1.61 13.60 -13.68
C LEU A 27 -0.96 14.92 -13.24
N ALA A 28 -0.94 15.94 -14.09
CA ALA A 28 -0.45 17.27 -13.72
C ALA A 28 -1.31 17.90 -12.61
N ASP A 29 -2.64 17.75 -12.67
CA ASP A 29 -3.55 18.25 -11.65
C ASP A 29 -3.38 17.54 -10.28
N LEU A 30 -2.92 16.28 -10.30
CA LEU A 30 -2.58 15.53 -9.08
C LEU A 30 -1.27 15.99 -8.43
N CYS A 31 -0.38 16.62 -9.20
CA CYS A 31 0.93 17.08 -8.76
C CYS A 31 0.86 18.39 -7.94
N THR A 32 0.27 18.29 -6.76
CA THR A 32 0.12 19.42 -5.82
C THR A 32 0.55 19.03 -4.40
N ARG A 33 1.08 19.98 -3.63
CA ARG A 33 1.35 19.77 -2.19
C ARG A 33 0.09 19.82 -1.36
N SER A 34 -0.82 20.74 -1.69
CA SER A 34 -2.15 20.79 -1.08
C SER A 34 -2.92 19.52 -1.39
N ASN A 35 -3.95 19.23 -0.59
CA ASN A 35 -4.91 18.21 -0.98
C ASN A 35 -5.53 18.64 -2.33
N PRO A 36 -5.51 17.77 -3.36
CA PRO A 36 -6.16 18.10 -4.62
C PRO A 36 -7.65 18.32 -4.35
N LYS A 37 -8.28 19.12 -5.21
CA LYS A 37 -9.73 19.35 -5.13
C LYS A 37 -10.46 18.00 -5.16
N ASP A 38 -11.54 17.89 -4.40
CA ASP A 38 -12.35 16.68 -4.35
C ASP A 38 -12.72 16.23 -5.76
N GLY A 39 -12.43 14.96 -6.07
CA GLY A 39 -12.76 14.34 -7.36
C GLY A 39 -11.68 14.38 -8.45
N VAL A 40 -10.56 15.09 -8.27
CA VAL A 40 -9.46 15.05 -9.26
C VAL A 40 -8.84 13.65 -9.33
N ALA A 41 -8.59 13.02 -8.18
CA ALA A 41 -8.06 11.65 -8.10
C ALA A 41 -9.03 10.63 -8.74
N LEU A 42 -10.32 10.74 -8.44
CA LEU A 42 -11.37 9.93 -9.07
C LEU A 42 -11.46 10.13 -10.60
N THR A 43 -10.98 11.26 -11.12
CA THR A 43 -10.96 11.50 -12.57
C THR A 43 -9.96 10.57 -13.26
N LEU A 44 -8.81 10.27 -12.63
CA LEU A 44 -7.86 9.29 -13.15
C LEU A 44 -8.48 7.90 -13.20
N ARG A 45 -9.10 7.46 -12.10
CA ARG A 45 -9.78 6.16 -12.03
C ARG A 45 -10.80 6.00 -13.16
N ARG A 46 -11.70 6.99 -13.30
CA ARG A 46 -12.72 7.01 -14.35
C ARG A 46 -12.14 7.00 -15.76
N LEU A 47 -11.03 7.71 -15.98
CA LEU A 47 -10.33 7.71 -17.26
C LEU A 47 -9.83 6.30 -17.57
N VAL A 48 -9.11 5.66 -16.65
CA VAL A 48 -8.57 4.32 -16.86
C VAL A 48 -9.68 3.28 -17.06
N GLU A 49 -10.75 3.32 -16.27
CA GLU A 49 -11.92 2.43 -16.42
C GLU A 49 -12.67 2.65 -17.73
N LYS A 50 -12.68 3.88 -18.25
CA LYS A 50 -13.24 4.18 -19.57
C LYS A 50 -12.34 3.60 -20.66
N GLU A 51 -11.04 3.88 -20.62
CA GLU A 51 -10.09 3.38 -21.61
C GLU A 51 -10.02 1.85 -21.61
N ALA A 52 -10.16 1.19 -20.46
CA ALA A 52 -10.25 -0.26 -20.35
C ALA A 52 -11.47 -0.86 -21.07
N ARG A 53 -12.56 -0.09 -21.23
CA ARG A 53 -13.77 -0.51 -21.95
C ARG A 53 -13.74 -0.15 -23.43
N ASP A 54 -13.10 0.97 -23.77
CA ASP A 54 -13.15 1.55 -25.10
C ASP A 54 -11.99 1.08 -26.00
N LEU A 55 -10.82 0.75 -25.43
CA LEU A 55 -9.64 0.33 -26.17
C LEU A 55 -9.57 -1.19 -26.37
N SER A 56 -8.86 -1.62 -27.43
CA SER A 56 -8.45 -3.01 -27.56
C SER A 56 -7.43 -3.39 -26.48
N GLY A 57 -7.27 -4.69 -26.19
CA GLY A 57 -6.30 -5.15 -25.19
C GLY A 57 -4.87 -4.64 -25.44
N GLU A 58 -4.41 -4.64 -26.70
CA GLU A 58 -3.08 -4.13 -27.07
C GLU A 58 -2.97 -2.61 -26.89
N ALA A 59 -3.98 -1.84 -27.32
CA ALA A 59 -3.98 -0.39 -27.16
C ALA A 59 -4.08 0.02 -25.69
N PHE A 60 -4.84 -0.72 -24.89
CA PHE A 60 -4.94 -0.51 -23.44
C PHE A 60 -3.63 -0.85 -22.74
N ALA A 61 -2.94 -1.92 -23.14
CA ALA A 61 -1.62 -2.26 -22.59
C ALA A 61 -0.61 -1.12 -22.83
N LEU A 62 -0.52 -0.58 -24.05
CA LEU A 62 0.34 0.55 -24.37
C LEU A 62 -0.01 1.82 -23.56
N PHE A 63 -1.31 2.07 -23.37
CA PHE A 63 -1.78 3.18 -22.53
C PHE A 63 -1.35 3.01 -21.07
N MET A 64 -1.50 1.81 -20.51
CA MET A 64 -1.08 1.50 -19.14
C MET A 64 0.44 1.55 -18.97
N ASP A 65 1.21 1.09 -19.95
CA ASP A 65 2.66 1.19 -19.94
C ASP A 65 3.10 2.65 -19.88
N HIS A 66 2.52 3.52 -20.71
CA HIS A 66 2.79 4.96 -20.66
C HIS A 66 2.43 5.58 -19.30
N LEU A 67 1.30 5.18 -18.70
CA LEU A 67 0.91 5.61 -17.35
C LEU A 67 1.95 5.18 -16.31
N TYR A 68 2.40 3.93 -16.34
CA TYR A 68 3.42 3.44 -15.41
C TYR A 68 4.78 4.13 -15.60
N GLU A 69 5.16 4.45 -16.83
CA GLU A 69 6.37 5.24 -17.12
C GLU A 69 6.30 6.65 -16.50
N LEU A 70 5.15 7.32 -16.63
CA LEU A 70 4.93 8.64 -16.03
C LEU A 70 4.97 8.58 -14.50
N ILE A 71 4.31 7.58 -13.89
CA ILE A 71 4.33 7.36 -12.44
C ILE A 71 5.78 7.14 -11.97
N THR A 72 6.54 6.30 -12.65
CA THR A 72 7.95 6.03 -12.32
C THR A 72 8.77 7.31 -12.41
N THR A 73 8.63 8.08 -13.49
CA THR A 73 9.31 9.37 -13.67
C THR A 73 8.97 10.37 -12.58
N PHE A 74 7.70 10.41 -12.14
CA PHE A 74 7.25 11.33 -11.09
C PHE A 74 7.74 10.90 -9.71
N LEU A 75 7.79 9.60 -9.43
CA LEU A 75 8.40 9.05 -8.22
C LEU A 75 9.89 9.32 -8.19
N ASP A 76 10.62 9.22 -9.30
CA ASP A 76 12.07 9.46 -9.34
C ASP A 76 12.43 10.95 -9.23
N SER A 77 11.49 11.84 -9.53
CA SER A 77 11.69 13.28 -9.43
C SER A 77 12.08 13.74 -8.02
N ASN A 78 12.84 14.83 -7.93
CA ASN A 78 13.14 15.53 -6.68
C ASN A 78 12.02 16.49 -6.24
N GLU A 79 10.99 16.68 -7.08
CA GLU A 79 9.86 17.55 -6.77
C GLU A 79 8.81 16.83 -5.92
N VAL A 80 8.62 17.31 -4.69
CA VAL A 80 7.66 16.74 -3.73
C VAL A 80 6.24 16.68 -4.30
N SER A 81 5.80 17.71 -5.04
CA SER A 81 4.48 17.72 -5.70
C SER A 81 4.31 16.58 -6.70
N LYS A 82 5.32 16.26 -7.51
CA LYS A 82 5.28 15.13 -8.46
C LYS A 82 5.21 13.79 -7.75
N ASN A 83 6.00 13.63 -6.69
CA ASN A 83 6.00 12.40 -5.90
C ASN A 83 4.62 12.18 -5.25
N LEU A 84 4.05 13.23 -4.65
CA LEU A 84 2.70 13.17 -4.09
C LEU A 84 1.65 12.87 -5.18
N GLY A 85 1.77 13.49 -6.36
CA GLY A 85 0.88 13.20 -7.50
C GLY A 85 0.95 11.74 -7.94
N ALA A 86 2.14 11.16 -8.03
CA ALA A 86 2.34 9.76 -8.36
C ALA A 86 1.73 8.82 -7.32
N LEU A 87 1.92 9.10 -6.03
CA LEU A 87 1.35 8.30 -4.95
C LEU A 87 -0.19 8.33 -4.97
N ARG A 88 -0.80 9.49 -5.22
CA ARG A 88 -2.26 9.60 -5.38
C ARG A 88 -2.77 8.86 -6.62
N ALA A 89 -2.00 8.91 -7.72
CA ALA A 89 -2.33 8.14 -8.91
C ALA A 89 -2.31 6.64 -8.61
N ILE A 90 -1.29 6.13 -7.91
CA ILE A 90 -1.21 4.73 -7.48
C ILE A 90 -2.40 4.38 -6.59
N ASP A 91 -2.74 5.23 -5.60
CA ASP A 91 -3.87 5.01 -4.69
C ASP A 91 -5.19 4.76 -5.44
N GLU A 92 -5.45 5.55 -6.47
CA GLU A 92 -6.65 5.39 -7.31
C GLU A 92 -6.59 4.16 -8.21
N LEU A 93 -5.40 3.78 -8.69
CA LEU A 93 -5.21 2.61 -9.55
C LEU A 93 -5.29 1.29 -8.79
N ILE A 94 -5.09 1.29 -7.47
CA ILE A 94 -5.28 0.09 -6.63
C ILE A 94 -6.69 -0.47 -6.85
N ASP A 95 -7.69 0.40 -6.81
CA ASP A 95 -9.11 0.02 -6.92
C ASP A 95 -9.57 -0.29 -8.36
N VAL A 96 -8.77 0.02 -9.38
CA VAL A 96 -9.13 -0.29 -10.78
C VAL A 96 -8.93 -1.78 -11.03
N THR A 97 -10.01 -2.54 -11.14
CA THR A 97 -9.94 -3.96 -11.52
C THR A 97 -9.56 -4.12 -13.00
N ILE A 98 -8.38 -4.67 -13.24
CA ILE A 98 -7.87 -5.07 -14.57
C ILE A 98 -7.54 -6.56 -14.59
N SER A 99 -7.40 -7.16 -15.78
CA SER A 99 -7.13 -8.60 -15.94
C SER A 99 -5.83 -9.08 -15.27
N GLU A 100 -4.81 -8.22 -15.19
CA GLU A 100 -3.47 -8.54 -14.65
C GLU A 100 -3.23 -7.96 -13.25
N ASN A 101 -4.18 -8.19 -12.34
CA ASN A 101 -4.16 -7.55 -11.03
C ASN A 101 -2.92 -7.93 -10.18
N ALA A 102 -2.44 -9.17 -10.26
CA ALA A 102 -1.25 -9.61 -9.51
C ALA A 102 0.04 -8.85 -9.93
N SER A 103 0.25 -8.67 -11.24
CA SER A 103 1.39 -7.91 -11.76
C SER A 103 1.33 -6.43 -11.34
N LYS A 104 0.12 -5.85 -11.30
CA LYS A 104 -0.12 -4.49 -10.81
C LYS A 104 0.24 -4.35 -9.33
N VAL A 105 -0.22 -5.28 -8.48
CA VAL A 105 0.11 -5.29 -7.04
C VAL A 105 1.63 -5.37 -6.81
N ALA A 106 2.31 -6.27 -7.52
CA ALA A 106 3.76 -6.41 -7.42
C ALA A 106 4.50 -5.10 -7.81
N LYS A 107 4.07 -4.44 -8.91
CA LYS A 107 4.63 -3.14 -9.31
C LYS A 107 4.42 -2.07 -8.23
N PHE A 108 3.21 -1.98 -7.67
CA PHE A 108 2.88 -0.98 -6.66
C PHE A 108 3.64 -1.20 -5.35
N SER A 109 3.82 -2.46 -4.93
CA SER A 109 4.64 -2.75 -3.74
C SER A 109 6.11 -2.35 -3.96
N ASN A 110 6.65 -2.60 -5.14
CA ASN A 110 8.00 -2.15 -5.49
C ASN A 110 8.11 -0.61 -5.47
N TYR A 111 7.11 0.11 -6.01
CA TYR A 111 7.08 1.57 -5.93
C TYR A 111 7.06 2.09 -4.50
N MET A 112 6.27 1.50 -3.60
CA MET A 112 6.26 1.88 -2.19
C MET A 112 7.62 1.65 -1.54
N SER A 113 8.24 0.50 -1.80
CA SER A 113 9.57 0.15 -1.28
C SER A 113 10.62 1.19 -1.67
N VAL A 114 10.69 1.50 -2.97
CA VAL A 114 11.61 2.51 -3.50
C VAL A 114 11.31 3.89 -2.91
N ALA A 115 10.03 4.25 -2.75
CA ALA A 115 9.65 5.52 -2.14
C ALA A 115 10.16 5.64 -0.68
N PHE A 116 10.01 4.60 0.15
CA PHE A 116 10.52 4.62 1.52
C PHE A 116 12.05 4.64 1.60
N GLU A 117 12.73 3.98 0.66
CA GLU A 117 14.20 3.91 0.63
C GLU A 117 14.84 5.22 0.14
N THR A 118 14.21 5.91 -0.81
CA THR A 118 14.80 7.05 -1.52
C THR A 118 14.27 8.41 -1.09
N LYS A 119 13.04 8.50 -0.57
CA LYS A 119 12.42 9.76 -0.20
C LYS A 119 12.64 10.09 1.27
N ARG A 120 12.69 11.40 1.55
CA ARG A 120 13.03 11.96 2.88
C ARG A 120 11.95 12.90 3.40
N ASP A 121 11.14 13.45 2.48
CA ASP A 121 10.07 14.38 2.83
C ASP A 121 8.96 13.62 3.61
N PRO A 122 8.60 14.07 4.83
CA PRO A 122 7.61 13.39 5.65
C PRO A 122 6.23 13.29 5.01
N GLU A 123 5.81 14.25 4.17
CA GLU A 123 4.49 14.21 3.51
C GLU A 123 4.44 13.05 2.52
N ILE A 124 5.54 12.81 1.79
CA ILE A 124 5.66 11.68 0.87
C ILE A 124 5.59 10.37 1.65
N LEU A 125 6.34 10.24 2.75
CA LEU A 125 6.38 9.01 3.55
C LEU A 125 5.02 8.68 4.18
N VAL A 126 4.30 9.69 4.66
CA VAL A 126 2.95 9.53 5.23
C VAL A 126 1.94 9.13 4.15
N LEU A 127 2.00 9.71 2.96
CA LEU A 127 1.09 9.31 1.87
C LEU A 127 1.44 7.90 1.37
N ALA A 128 2.73 7.59 1.20
CA ALA A 128 3.17 6.27 0.78
C ALA A 128 2.72 5.16 1.75
N SER A 129 2.72 5.42 3.06
CA SER A 129 2.23 4.43 4.04
C SER A 129 0.74 4.15 3.87
N LYS A 130 -0.08 5.19 3.65
CA LYS A 130 -1.51 5.02 3.40
C LYS A 130 -1.77 4.21 2.14
N VAL A 131 -1.01 4.49 1.07
CA VAL A 131 -1.11 3.74 -0.19
C VAL A 131 -0.68 2.28 0.01
N LEU A 132 0.38 2.03 0.78
CA LEU A 132 0.82 0.68 1.13
C LEU A 132 -0.25 -0.09 1.91
N GLY A 133 -0.88 0.53 2.91
CA GLY A 133 -1.97 -0.09 3.67
C GLY A 133 -3.21 -0.35 2.81
N HIS A 134 -3.53 0.57 1.90
CA HIS A 134 -4.63 0.40 0.95
C HIS A 134 -4.36 -0.76 -0.03
N LEU A 135 -3.12 -0.88 -0.51
CA LEU A 135 -2.69 -1.95 -1.41
C LEU A 135 -2.92 -3.32 -0.77
N ASP A 136 -2.54 -3.47 0.49
CA ASP A 136 -2.71 -4.72 1.23
C ASP A 136 -4.18 -5.11 1.44
N ARG A 137 -5.04 -4.10 1.68
CA ARG A 137 -6.46 -4.28 1.96
C ARG A 137 -7.31 -4.55 0.71
N SER A 138 -7.12 -3.75 -0.33
CA SER A 138 -8.06 -3.65 -1.47
C SER A 138 -7.48 -4.10 -2.80
N GLY A 139 -6.16 -4.05 -2.96
CA GLY A 139 -5.49 -4.25 -4.25
C GLY A 139 -5.45 -5.70 -4.73
N GLY A 140 -5.98 -6.65 -3.96
CA GLY A 140 -5.56 -8.05 -3.99
C GLY A 140 -4.33 -8.17 -3.09
N ALA A 141 -4.49 -8.87 -1.96
CA ALA A 141 -3.50 -8.90 -0.88
C ALA A 141 -2.08 -9.09 -1.43
N MET A 142 -1.14 -8.31 -0.89
CA MET A 142 0.27 -8.51 -1.19
C MET A 142 0.66 -9.96 -0.88
N THR A 143 1.70 -10.46 -1.55
CA THR A 143 2.20 -11.79 -1.20
C THR A 143 2.72 -11.79 0.23
N ILE A 144 2.61 -12.93 0.91
CA ILE A 144 3.12 -13.10 2.27
C ILE A 144 4.59 -12.70 2.35
N ASP A 145 5.39 -13.13 1.37
CA ASP A 145 6.82 -12.82 1.29
C ASP A 145 7.10 -11.31 1.24
N GLU A 146 6.26 -10.55 0.54
CA GLU A 146 6.43 -9.12 0.41
C GLU A 146 6.07 -8.38 1.71
N VAL A 147 4.98 -8.78 2.37
CA VAL A 147 4.63 -8.27 3.71
C VAL A 147 5.75 -8.58 4.71
N GLU A 148 6.23 -9.82 4.74
CA GLU A 148 7.34 -10.21 5.62
C GLU A 148 8.60 -9.37 5.35
N ARG A 149 8.91 -9.12 4.07
CA ARG A 149 10.06 -8.31 3.68
C ARG A 149 9.91 -6.87 4.20
N GLN A 150 8.76 -6.24 4.04
CA GLN A 150 8.48 -4.89 4.56
C GLN A 150 8.65 -4.81 6.08
N VAL A 151 8.13 -5.82 6.81
CA VAL A 151 8.26 -5.91 8.26
C VAL A 151 9.73 -6.07 8.66
N LYS A 152 10.47 -7.01 8.06
CA LYS A 152 11.89 -7.25 8.38
C LYS A 152 12.75 -6.01 8.14
N VAL A 153 12.63 -5.37 6.97
CA VAL A 153 13.37 -4.14 6.64
C VAL A 153 13.05 -3.02 7.63
N SER A 154 11.78 -2.86 8.01
CA SER A 154 11.37 -1.83 8.97
C SER A 154 11.93 -2.09 10.37
N LEU A 155 11.93 -3.34 10.83
CA LEU A 155 12.53 -3.72 12.11
C LEU A 155 14.05 -3.49 12.12
N GLU A 156 14.73 -3.78 11.01
CA GLU A 156 16.16 -3.49 10.84
C GLU A 156 16.44 -1.98 10.92
N TRP A 157 15.61 -1.13 10.31
CA TRP A 157 15.74 0.32 10.41
C TRP A 157 15.54 0.85 11.83
N LEU A 158 14.71 0.20 12.66
CA LEU A 158 14.56 0.57 14.07
C LEU A 158 15.75 0.11 14.92
N ARG A 159 16.28 -1.09 14.67
CA ARG A 159 17.39 -1.68 15.43
C ARG A 159 18.77 -1.11 15.04
N GLY A 160 18.91 -0.67 13.80
CA GLY A 160 20.16 -0.16 13.24
C GLY A 160 20.53 1.26 13.67
N GLU A 161 21.50 1.84 12.96
CA GLU A 161 21.94 3.22 13.18
C GLU A 161 20.78 4.20 12.99
N ARG A 162 20.75 5.26 13.82
CA ARG A 162 19.71 6.27 13.75
C ARG A 162 19.82 7.06 12.45
N ILE A 163 18.89 6.78 11.55
CA ILE A 163 18.63 7.58 10.36
C ILE A 163 17.18 8.09 10.45
N GLU A 164 17.00 9.41 10.53
CA GLU A 164 15.73 10.03 10.96
C GLU A 164 14.54 9.62 10.08
N TYR A 165 14.68 9.77 8.77
CA TYR A 165 13.63 9.41 7.82
C TYR A 165 13.33 7.91 7.84
N ARG A 166 14.34 7.04 8.09
CA ARG A 166 14.15 5.58 8.15
C ARG A 166 13.37 5.19 9.38
N ARG A 167 13.66 5.80 10.54
CA ARG A 167 12.88 5.55 11.76
C ARG A 167 11.43 5.98 11.58
N PHE A 168 11.22 7.13 10.96
CA PHE A 168 9.88 7.61 10.66
C PHE A 168 9.14 6.70 9.66
N ALA A 169 9.80 6.28 8.57
CA ALA A 169 9.25 5.34 7.61
C ALA A 169 8.93 3.98 8.25
N ALA A 170 9.84 3.44 9.07
CA ALA A 170 9.67 2.14 9.72
C ALA A 170 8.42 2.09 10.60
N VAL A 171 8.17 3.11 11.43
CA VAL A 171 6.97 3.13 12.27
C VAL A 171 5.68 3.25 11.46
N LEU A 172 5.72 3.96 10.32
CA LEU A 172 4.59 4.05 9.41
C LEU A 172 4.30 2.70 8.72
N ILE A 173 5.33 2.03 8.19
CA ILE A 173 5.18 0.72 7.55
C ILE A 173 4.67 -0.32 8.55
N LEU A 174 5.29 -0.41 9.74
CA LEU A 174 4.90 -1.39 10.76
C LEU A 174 3.46 -1.20 11.23
N LYS A 175 3.00 0.05 11.35
CA LYS A 175 1.59 0.34 11.63
C LYS A 175 0.69 -0.25 10.53
N GLU A 176 0.96 0.06 9.27
CA GLU A 176 0.10 -0.38 8.15
C GLU A 176 0.11 -1.90 7.99
N MET A 177 1.25 -2.57 8.23
CA MET A 177 1.32 -4.04 8.22
C MET A 177 0.55 -4.66 9.40
N ALA A 178 0.61 -4.06 10.60
CA ALA A 178 -0.19 -4.53 11.73
C ALA A 178 -1.69 -4.36 11.50
N GLU A 179 -2.13 -3.24 10.92
CA GLU A 179 -3.55 -2.94 10.69
C GLU A 179 -4.16 -3.76 9.54
N ASN A 180 -3.44 -3.88 8.42
CA ASN A 180 -3.99 -4.45 7.19
C ASN A 180 -3.57 -5.91 6.97
N ALA A 181 -2.34 -6.28 7.37
CA ALA A 181 -1.74 -7.61 7.14
C ALA A 181 -1.64 -8.46 8.42
N SER A 182 -2.61 -8.34 9.34
CA SER A 182 -2.47 -8.82 10.73
C SER A 182 -2.11 -10.29 10.87
N THR A 183 -2.56 -11.16 9.95
CA THR A 183 -2.26 -12.61 9.98
C THR A 183 -0.78 -12.88 9.76
N VAL A 184 -0.17 -12.20 8.78
CA VAL A 184 1.27 -12.33 8.50
C VAL A 184 2.07 -11.60 9.56
N PHE A 185 1.63 -10.40 9.98
CA PHE A 185 2.31 -9.62 11.02
C PHE A 185 2.40 -10.35 12.37
N ASN A 186 1.44 -11.21 12.71
CA ASN A 186 1.34 -11.87 14.01
C ASN A 186 2.61 -12.67 14.39
N ILE A 187 3.33 -13.25 13.43
CA ILE A 187 4.56 -14.01 13.70
C ILE A 187 5.71 -13.10 14.15
N HIS A 188 5.64 -11.79 13.85
CA HIS A 188 6.66 -10.79 14.14
C HIS A 188 6.34 -9.93 15.38
N VAL A 189 5.24 -10.19 16.10
CA VAL A 189 4.80 -9.36 17.23
C VAL A 189 5.88 -9.21 18.30
N LEU A 190 6.55 -10.30 18.68
CA LEU A 190 7.61 -10.26 19.70
C LEU A 190 8.78 -9.39 19.23
N GLU A 191 9.25 -9.61 18.01
CA GLU A 191 10.30 -8.84 17.39
C GLU A 191 9.98 -7.35 17.25
N PHE A 192 8.72 -7.03 16.96
CA PHE A 192 8.20 -5.67 16.90
C PHE A 192 8.19 -5.02 18.28
N VAL A 193 7.66 -5.69 19.30
CA VAL A 193 7.59 -5.16 20.67
C VAL A 193 8.99 -4.85 21.20
N ASP A 194 9.99 -5.67 20.89
CA ASP A 194 11.37 -5.40 21.27
C ASP A 194 11.95 -4.17 20.54
N ALA A 195 11.66 -4.02 19.24
CA ALA A 195 12.22 -2.95 18.41
C ALA A 195 11.54 -1.58 18.62
N ILE A 196 10.22 -1.55 18.86
CA ILE A 196 9.43 -0.30 18.89
C ILE A 196 9.84 0.64 20.03
N TRP A 197 10.41 0.10 21.11
CA TRP A 197 10.95 0.90 22.21
C TRP A 197 12.01 1.91 21.78
N VAL A 198 12.73 1.65 20.69
CA VAL A 198 13.70 2.58 20.12
C VAL A 198 12.99 3.82 19.56
N ALA A 199 11.90 3.63 18.83
CA ALA A 199 11.12 4.71 18.23
C ALA A 199 10.32 5.51 19.27
N LEU A 200 9.78 4.85 20.30
CA LEU A 200 9.07 5.51 21.40
C LEU A 200 9.95 6.49 22.20
N ARG A 201 11.27 6.30 22.17
CA ARG A 201 12.26 7.17 22.80
C ARG A 201 13.00 8.07 21.81
N ASP A 202 12.56 8.13 20.55
CA ASP A 202 13.21 9.00 19.56
C ASP A 202 13.10 10.47 19.99
N PRO A 203 14.14 11.30 19.80
CA PRO A 203 14.07 12.73 20.12
C PRO A 203 12.95 13.46 19.38
N MET A 204 12.59 13.03 18.16
CA MET A 204 11.54 13.66 17.36
C MET A 204 10.14 13.25 17.85
N LEU A 205 9.33 14.23 18.22
CA LEU A 205 7.95 14.01 18.69
C LEU A 205 7.11 13.23 17.66
N VAL A 206 7.19 13.60 16.39
CA VAL A 206 6.40 12.99 15.32
C VAL A 206 6.70 11.48 15.16
N VAL A 207 7.94 11.05 15.42
CA VAL A 207 8.31 9.63 15.40
C VAL A 207 7.69 8.91 16.59
N ARG A 208 7.72 9.51 17.78
CA ARG A 208 7.10 8.93 18.99
C ARG A 208 5.59 8.78 18.83
N GLU A 209 4.91 9.78 18.28
CA GLU A 209 3.47 9.73 18.02
C GLU A 209 3.11 8.59 17.07
N LYS A 210 3.84 8.45 15.95
CA LYS A 210 3.62 7.34 15.01
C LYS A 210 4.03 5.98 15.56
N ALA A 211 5.02 5.92 16.45
CA ALA A 211 5.36 4.70 17.17
C ALA A 211 4.22 4.24 18.10
N ILE A 212 3.52 5.18 18.75
CA ILE A 212 2.34 4.87 19.56
C ILE A 212 1.21 4.33 18.69
N GLU A 213 0.93 4.95 17.53
CA GLU A 213 -0.07 4.41 16.59
C GLU A 213 0.27 2.98 16.15
N ALA A 214 1.54 2.70 15.81
CA ALA A 214 2.00 1.36 15.45
C ALA A 214 1.85 0.36 16.60
N LEU A 215 2.18 0.77 17.83
CA LEU A 215 2.01 -0.07 19.02
C LEU A 215 0.53 -0.37 19.28
N CYS A 216 -0.36 0.61 19.17
CA CYS A 216 -1.80 0.41 19.29
C CYS A 216 -2.32 -0.59 18.25
N ALA A 217 -1.90 -0.45 16.99
CA ALA A 217 -2.25 -1.41 15.94
C ALA A 217 -1.80 -2.84 16.29
N CYS A 218 -0.57 -3.01 16.78
CA CYS A 218 -0.05 -4.30 17.22
C CYS A 218 -0.85 -4.88 18.40
N LEU A 219 -1.23 -4.07 19.39
CA LEU A 219 -2.07 -4.52 20.51
C LEU A 219 -3.44 -5.01 20.03
N CYS A 220 -4.04 -4.36 19.04
CA CYS A 220 -5.28 -4.84 18.41
C CYS A 220 -5.08 -6.19 17.69
N VAL A 221 -3.90 -6.49 17.14
CA VAL A 221 -3.59 -7.82 16.58
C VAL A 221 -3.56 -8.89 17.68
N ILE A 222 -2.94 -8.57 18.82
CA ILE A 222 -2.86 -9.48 19.97
C ILE A 222 -4.26 -9.75 20.53
N GLU A 223 -5.07 -8.71 20.74
CA GLU A 223 -6.45 -8.84 21.25
C GLU A 223 -7.32 -9.76 20.38
N LYS A 224 -7.25 -9.59 19.05
CA LYS A 224 -7.97 -10.45 18.08
C LYS A 224 -7.51 -11.92 18.11
N ARG A 225 -6.29 -12.18 18.56
CA ARG A 225 -5.76 -13.55 18.71
C ARG A 225 -6.29 -14.20 19.97
N GLU A 226 -6.21 -13.52 21.11
CA GLU A 226 -6.68 -14.04 22.41
C GLU A 226 -8.19 -14.34 22.40
N THR A 227 -8.97 -13.59 21.62
CA THR A 227 -10.42 -13.85 21.47
C THR A 227 -10.76 -15.05 20.57
N ARG A 228 -9.79 -15.55 19.77
CA ARG A 228 -9.96 -16.74 18.91
C ARG A 228 -9.51 -18.03 19.57
N SER A 229 -8.56 -17.95 20.50
CA SER A 229 -8.24 -19.04 21.42
C SER A 229 -9.24 -19.01 22.57
N PRO A 230 -10.25 -19.90 22.66
CA PRO A 230 -11.07 -19.95 23.86
C PRO A 230 -10.16 -20.15 25.08
N PRO A 231 -10.49 -19.56 26.25
CA PRO A 231 -9.70 -19.77 27.45
C PRO A 231 -9.61 -21.28 27.69
N GLU A 232 -8.40 -21.83 27.61
CA GLU A 232 -8.16 -23.23 27.97
C GLU A 232 -8.71 -23.44 29.38
N GLU A 233 -9.52 -24.49 29.54
CA GLU A 233 -10.03 -24.99 30.82
C GLU A 233 -8.88 -25.49 31.71
N GLN A 234 -8.00 -24.60 32.14
CA GLN A 234 -6.99 -24.84 33.19
C GLN A 234 -7.50 -24.22 34.49
N GLY A 235 -8.67 -24.68 34.92
CA GLY A 235 -9.32 -24.24 36.16
C GLY A 235 -10.09 -25.34 36.88
N ASP A 236 -10.64 -26.32 36.14
CA ASP A 236 -11.60 -27.28 36.74
C ASP A 236 -11.00 -28.64 37.13
N GLU A 237 -9.75 -28.96 36.79
CA GLU A 237 -9.16 -30.26 37.16
C GLU A 237 -8.57 -30.30 38.59
N ILE A 238 -8.49 -29.15 39.29
CA ILE A 238 -8.03 -29.11 40.70
C ILE A 238 -9.21 -29.30 41.69
N ALA A 239 -10.47 -29.16 41.24
CA ALA A 239 -11.64 -29.33 42.10
C ALA A 239 -12.05 -30.80 42.31
N SER A 240 -11.58 -31.74 41.47
CA SER A 240 -12.01 -33.15 41.53
C SER A 240 -11.10 -34.08 42.33
N GLN A 241 -10.01 -33.58 42.94
CA GLN A 241 -9.14 -34.38 43.83
C GLN A 241 -9.30 -33.96 45.30
N ARG A 242 -10.52 -34.06 45.84
CA ARG A 242 -10.70 -34.11 47.30
C ARG A 242 -10.72 -35.58 47.76
N PRO A 243 -9.83 -36.01 48.67
CA PRO A 243 -9.76 -37.40 49.10
C PRO A 243 -10.96 -37.79 49.97
N ALA A 244 -11.56 -38.94 49.66
CA ALA A 244 -12.75 -39.52 50.29
C ALA A 244 -12.44 -40.17 51.65
N TRP A 245 -12.19 -39.38 52.70
CA TRP A 245 -12.11 -39.91 54.07
C TRP A 245 -12.86 -39.10 55.12
N ARG A 246 -13.85 -38.29 54.74
CA ARG A 246 -14.74 -37.64 55.72
C ARG A 246 -16.17 -38.19 55.62
N THR A 247 -16.42 -39.27 56.35
CA THR A 247 -17.74 -39.67 56.84
C THR A 247 -17.56 -40.14 58.29
N GLU A 248 -18.12 -39.36 59.21
CA GLU A 248 -18.73 -39.89 60.44
C GLU A 248 -20.07 -40.55 60.08
#